data_AF-A0A093Y6D9-F1
#
_entry.id   AF-A0A093Y6D9-F1
#
_cell.length_a   1.000
_cell.length_b   1.000
_cell.length_c   1.000
_cell.angle_alpha   90.00
_cell.angle_beta   90.00
_cell.angle_gamma   90.00
#
_symmetry.space_group_name_H-M   'P 1'
#
loop_
_entity.id
_entity.type
_entity.pdbx_description
1 polymer ?
#
loop_
_entity_poly.entity_id
_entity_poly.type
_entity_poly.pdbx_seq_one_letter_code
_entity_poly.pdbx_strand_id
1 'polypeptide(L)'
;MSSKEAFEGSTQDKGEVLLPVVRMPSKEVSDGSTQDNQEISLPENTLEATITEKPIGPPPDGGFAAWLQVLGAFLLFFNSWGIVNTFGVYQAFYQTSLLKSRKSSDISWIGTFGAFLLVSLSIVSGPIFDRGYARALIVAGTFFTVFGLMMTSLSTEYYQLFLAQGVCVGLGGGLLFLPSVAIVSTYFSTKRGIATGITAAGGSIGSVLYPIIFRKLQPQIGFAWTTRVIAFIALATLSVSVVIIKSRIPPPKKARAMLDINAVKSVPHVVLPSVDS
;
A
#
# COMPACT_ATOMS: atom_id res chain seq x y z
N MET A 1 57.92 -1.90 -31.28
CA MET A 1 58.79 -0.80 -31.79
C MET A 1 58.17 0.49 -31.27
N SER A 2 58.73 1.10 -30.22
CA SER A 2 59.81 2.11 -30.28
C SER A 2 59.32 3.36 -31.03
N SER A 3 59.35 4.59 -30.53
CA SER A 3 60.00 5.19 -29.36
C SER A 3 59.31 6.53 -28.99
N LYS A 4 59.73 7.03 -27.84
CA LYS A 4 59.55 8.33 -27.18
C LYS A 4 59.89 9.55 -28.05
N GLU A 5 59.37 10.72 -27.64
CA GLU A 5 60.04 12.03 -27.41
C GLU A 5 58.94 13.11 -27.25
N ALA A 6 59.04 14.25 -26.58
CA ALA A 6 59.87 14.81 -25.50
C ALA A 6 59.22 16.20 -25.25
N PHE A 7 59.14 16.68 -24.00
CA PHE A 7 58.88 18.11 -23.74
C PHE A 7 59.63 18.54 -22.48
N GLU A 8 60.79 19.17 -22.69
CA GLU A 8 61.50 20.04 -21.75
C GLU A 8 60.65 21.30 -21.50
N GLY A 9 60.54 21.91 -20.32
CA GLY A 9 61.60 22.55 -19.53
C GLY A 9 61.15 23.99 -19.24
N SER A 10 60.62 24.26 -18.04
CA SER A 10 61.22 25.12 -17.01
C SER A 10 61.16 26.64 -17.24
N THR A 11 60.53 27.36 -16.31
CA THR A 11 61.24 28.39 -15.53
C THR A 11 60.47 28.74 -14.25
N GLN A 12 61.27 28.95 -13.23
CA GLN A 12 61.01 29.06 -11.80
C GLN A 12 61.38 30.49 -11.41
N ASP A 13 60.63 31.12 -10.51
CA ASP A 13 61.19 32.22 -9.73
C ASP A 13 60.73 32.15 -8.27
N LYS A 14 61.68 32.40 -7.37
CA LYS A 14 61.66 32.22 -5.92
C LYS A 14 61.66 33.59 -5.25
N GLY A 15 61.05 33.71 -4.07
CA GLY A 15 61.28 34.85 -3.18
C GLY A 15 60.76 34.57 -1.76
N GLU A 16 61.67 34.55 -0.79
CA GLU A 16 61.52 34.14 0.62
C GLU A 16 60.80 35.14 1.55
N VAL A 17 60.03 34.55 2.48
CA VAL A 17 59.93 34.72 3.95
C VAL A 17 60.50 35.98 4.63
N LEU A 18 59.68 36.61 5.50
CA LEU A 18 60.08 37.18 6.81
C LEU A 18 58.84 37.41 7.72
N LEU A 19 58.83 36.78 8.91
CA LEU A 19 57.84 36.97 9.99
C LEU A 19 58.23 38.15 10.90
N PRO A 20 57.26 38.81 11.58
CA PRO A 20 57.54 39.48 12.84
C PRO A 20 56.83 38.82 14.03
N VAL A 21 57.59 38.70 15.12
CA VAL A 21 57.25 38.12 16.41
C VAL A 21 56.94 39.25 17.42
N VAL A 22 55.78 39.14 18.07
CA VAL A 22 55.44 39.53 19.48
C VAL A 22 55.34 41.01 19.88
N ARG A 23 54.18 41.37 20.46
CA ARG A 23 54.06 41.97 21.81
C ARG A 23 52.61 41.92 22.32
N MET A 24 52.37 41.25 23.46
CA MET A 24 51.17 41.43 24.27
C MET A 24 51.37 42.59 25.26
N PRO A 25 50.31 43.31 25.67
CA PRO A 25 50.25 43.96 26.96
C PRO A 25 49.21 43.33 27.89
N SER A 26 49.71 42.86 29.03
CA SER A 26 49.29 43.16 30.41
C SER A 26 47.81 43.10 30.80
N LYS A 27 47.52 42.21 31.76
CA LYS A 27 46.36 42.28 32.66
C LYS A 27 46.39 43.59 33.46
N GLU A 28 45.27 44.30 33.48
CA GLU A 28 44.87 45.17 34.59
C GLU A 28 43.67 44.54 35.29
N VAL A 29 43.76 44.45 36.62
CA VAL A 29 42.70 44.10 37.55
C VAL A 29 42.38 45.38 38.32
N SER A 30 41.14 45.86 38.28
CA SER A 30 40.57 46.73 39.32
C SER A 30 39.04 46.75 39.25
N ASP A 31 38.45 46.61 40.43
CA ASP A 31 37.04 46.48 40.79
C ASP A 31 36.10 47.60 40.30
N GLY A 32 34.81 47.27 40.17
CA GLY A 32 33.73 48.26 40.11
C GLY A 32 32.41 47.71 39.60
N SER A 33 31.58 47.21 40.51
CA SER A 33 30.18 46.80 40.37
C SER A 33 29.31 47.67 39.45
N THR A 34 28.53 47.05 38.56
CA THR A 34 27.07 47.21 38.42
C THR A 34 26.55 46.11 37.48
N GLN A 35 25.62 45.30 37.97
CA GLN A 35 24.94 44.23 37.24
C GLN A 35 24.07 44.83 36.13
N ASP A 36 24.26 44.37 34.89
CA ASP A 36 23.26 44.51 33.83
C ASP A 36 23.06 43.12 33.20
N ASN A 37 21.79 42.71 33.14
CA ASN A 37 21.34 41.39 32.71
C ASN A 37 21.65 41.20 31.22
N GLN A 38 22.70 40.46 30.88
CA GLN A 38 22.89 39.91 29.53
C GLN A 38 22.34 38.48 29.47
N GLU A 39 21.30 38.31 28.65
CA GLU A 39 20.81 37.01 28.21
C GLU A 39 21.97 36.16 27.69
N ILE A 40 22.12 34.97 28.28
CA ILE A 40 23.05 33.95 27.79
C ILE A 40 22.46 33.40 26.48
N SER A 41 22.91 33.93 25.35
CA SER A 41 22.72 33.31 24.05
C SER A 41 23.59 32.06 23.97
N LEU A 42 22.98 30.90 24.23
CA LEU A 42 23.61 29.61 23.96
C LEU A 42 23.90 29.51 22.46
N PRO A 43 25.09 29.02 22.06
CA PRO A 43 25.45 28.91 20.65
C PRO A 43 24.48 27.94 19.95
N GLU A 44 23.67 28.49 19.05
CA GLU A 44 22.76 27.79 18.15
C GLU A 44 23.56 27.05 17.07
N ASN A 45 24.35 26.06 17.49
CA ASN A 45 25.01 25.13 16.59
C ASN A 45 24.93 23.72 17.16
N THR A 46 23.70 23.30 17.48
CA THR A 46 23.40 21.90 17.76
C THR A 46 22.89 21.26 16.47
N LEU A 47 23.84 20.76 15.67
CA LEU A 47 23.67 19.57 14.83
C LEU A 47 22.32 19.46 14.10
N GLU A 48 22.09 20.32 13.10
CA GLU A 48 21.22 19.94 11.99
C GLU A 48 21.90 18.82 11.21
N ALA A 49 21.77 17.59 11.71
CA ALA A 49 21.95 16.40 10.89
C ALA A 49 20.92 16.48 9.76
N THR A 50 21.32 17.09 8.66
CA THR A 50 20.60 17.05 7.38
C THR A 50 20.52 15.57 7.01
N ILE A 51 19.44 14.90 7.41
CA ILE A 51 19.08 13.59 6.90
C ILE A 51 18.87 13.81 5.41
N THR A 52 19.87 13.42 4.61
CA THR A 52 19.82 13.49 3.16
C THR A 52 18.63 12.66 2.69
N GLU A 53 17.51 13.33 2.42
CA GLU A 53 16.27 12.73 1.97
C GLU A 53 16.57 12.11 0.60
N LYS A 54 16.65 10.77 0.51
CA LYS A 54 16.81 10.11 -0.78
C LYS A 54 15.55 10.42 -1.59
N PRO A 55 15.63 11.25 -2.66
CA PRO A 55 14.43 11.59 -3.42
C PRO A 55 13.84 10.29 -3.96
N ILE A 56 12.52 10.15 -3.80
CA ILE A 56 11.78 9.03 -4.40
C ILE A 56 11.99 9.17 -5.90
N GLY A 57 12.84 8.33 -6.48
CA GLY A 57 13.12 8.39 -7.92
C GLY A 57 11.85 8.21 -8.75
N PRO A 58 11.89 8.50 -10.06
CA PRO A 58 10.76 8.23 -10.95
C PRO A 58 10.34 6.75 -10.86
N PRO A 59 9.06 6.41 -11.16
CA PRO A 59 8.61 5.03 -11.19
C PRO A 59 9.56 4.16 -12.03
N PRO A 60 9.94 2.97 -11.55
CA PRO A 60 10.92 2.13 -12.23
C PRO A 60 10.43 1.59 -13.59
N ASP A 61 9.11 1.57 -13.84
CA ASP A 61 8.47 1.16 -15.10
C ASP A 61 8.89 -0.22 -15.64
N GLY A 62 9.43 -1.06 -14.76
CA GLY A 62 9.96 -2.37 -15.07
C GLY A 62 10.95 -2.90 -14.03
N GLY A 63 11.67 -3.95 -14.42
CA GLY A 63 12.57 -4.69 -13.54
C GLY A 63 11.86 -5.75 -12.70
N PHE A 64 12.63 -6.72 -12.23
CA PHE A 64 12.12 -7.87 -11.48
C PHE A 64 11.30 -7.44 -10.25
N ALA A 65 11.78 -6.45 -9.50
CA ALA A 65 11.10 -5.95 -8.31
C ALA A 65 9.72 -5.34 -8.62
N ALA A 66 9.57 -4.58 -9.72
CA ALA A 66 8.30 -3.98 -10.10
C ALA A 66 7.29 -5.02 -10.58
N TRP A 67 7.73 -5.99 -11.40
CA TRP A 67 6.88 -7.11 -11.82
C TRP A 67 6.48 -8.03 -10.68
N LEU A 68 7.33 -8.19 -9.66
CA LEU A 68 6.98 -8.89 -8.44
C LEU A 68 5.83 -8.18 -7.70
N GLN A 69 5.81 -6.84 -7.68
CA GLN A 69 4.67 -6.09 -7.13
C GLN A 69 3.37 -6.34 -7.90
N VAL A 70 3.45 -6.46 -9.24
CA VAL A 70 2.29 -6.82 -10.08
C VAL A 70 1.78 -8.21 -9.70
N LEU A 71 2.67 -9.19 -9.50
CA LEU A 71 2.27 -10.52 -9.03
C LEU A 71 1.62 -10.47 -7.64
N GLY A 72 2.17 -9.69 -6.71
CA GLY A 72 1.56 -9.48 -5.39
C GLY A 72 0.15 -8.89 -5.50
N ALA A 73 -0.02 -7.84 -6.31
CA ALA A 73 -1.30 -7.20 -6.56
C ALA A 73 -2.30 -8.11 -7.29
N PHE A 74 -1.82 -8.91 -8.24
CA PHE A 74 -2.61 -9.95 -8.94
C PHE A 74 -3.24 -10.92 -7.94
N LEU A 75 -2.46 -11.41 -6.97
CA LEU A 75 -2.94 -12.35 -5.94
C LEU A 75 -3.91 -11.69 -4.95
N LEU A 76 -3.75 -10.38 -4.68
CA LEU A 76 -4.74 -9.62 -3.92
C LEU A 76 -6.07 -9.49 -4.69
N PHE A 77 -6.02 -9.18 -5.99
CA PHE A 77 -7.19 -9.13 -6.87
C PHE A 77 -7.89 -10.49 -6.99
N PHE A 78 -7.10 -11.55 -7.15
CA PHE A 78 -7.55 -12.93 -7.21
C PHE A 78 -8.39 -13.31 -5.99
N ASN A 79 -7.96 -12.91 -4.79
CA ASN A 79 -8.70 -13.21 -3.57
C ASN A 79 -9.90 -12.28 -3.36
N SER A 80 -9.72 -10.97 -3.52
CA SER A 80 -10.81 -10.00 -3.30
C SER A 80 -11.99 -10.22 -4.24
N TRP A 81 -11.79 -10.06 -5.55
CA TRP A 81 -12.86 -10.22 -6.54
C TRP A 81 -13.24 -11.68 -6.77
N GLY A 82 -12.27 -12.61 -6.69
CA GLY A 82 -12.55 -14.03 -6.88
C GLY A 82 -13.47 -14.60 -5.80
N ILE A 83 -13.23 -14.29 -4.52
CA ILE A 83 -14.07 -14.78 -3.43
C ILE A 83 -15.47 -14.15 -3.48
N VAL A 84 -15.57 -12.85 -3.76
CA VAL A 84 -16.87 -12.17 -3.88
C VAL A 84 -17.71 -12.78 -5.00
N ASN A 85 -17.13 -13.00 -6.17
CA ASN A 85 -17.86 -13.62 -7.29
C ASN A 85 -18.20 -15.10 -7.04
N THR A 86 -17.46 -15.77 -6.16
CA THR A 86 -17.77 -17.15 -5.75
C THR A 86 -19.05 -17.25 -4.94
N PHE A 87 -19.54 -16.14 -4.37
CA PHE A 87 -20.76 -16.13 -3.59
C PHE A 87 -21.96 -16.71 -4.35
N GLY A 88 -22.04 -16.57 -5.68
CA GLY A 88 -23.14 -17.16 -6.45
C GLY A 88 -23.28 -18.68 -6.26
N VAL A 89 -22.17 -19.41 -6.09
CA VAL A 89 -22.20 -20.85 -5.81
C VAL A 89 -22.56 -21.13 -4.35
N TYR A 90 -22.04 -20.33 -3.41
CA TYR A 90 -22.43 -20.40 -2.00
C TYR A 90 -23.93 -20.16 -1.83
N GLN A 91 -24.49 -19.14 -2.48
CA GLN A 91 -25.91 -18.82 -2.43
C GLN A 91 -26.77 -19.98 -2.93
N ALA A 92 -26.41 -20.59 -4.07
CA ALA A 92 -27.12 -21.76 -4.58
C ALA A 92 -27.08 -22.93 -3.59
N PHE A 93 -25.93 -23.16 -2.96
CA PHE A 93 -25.78 -24.19 -1.93
C PHE A 93 -26.60 -23.87 -0.66
N TYR A 94 -26.59 -22.62 -0.20
CA TYR A 94 -27.38 -22.19 0.95
C TYR A 94 -28.88 -22.35 0.71
N GLN A 95 -29.37 -21.99 -0.46
CA GLN A 95 -30.79 -22.15 -0.82
C GLN A 95 -31.22 -23.62 -0.85
N THR A 96 -30.36 -24.50 -1.34
CA THR A 96 -30.69 -25.92 -1.56
C THR A 96 -30.40 -26.82 -0.38
N SER A 97 -29.48 -26.44 0.52
CA SER A 97 -28.97 -27.33 1.57
C SER A 97 -29.09 -26.75 2.98
N LEU A 98 -28.53 -25.57 3.25
CA LEU A 98 -28.40 -25.02 4.62
C LEU A 98 -29.62 -24.20 5.08
N LEU A 99 -30.12 -23.30 4.22
CA LEU A 99 -31.09 -22.26 4.55
C LEU A 99 -32.38 -22.43 3.74
N LYS A 100 -32.86 -23.67 3.56
CA LYS A 100 -34.06 -23.99 2.76
C LYS A 100 -35.32 -23.21 3.17
N SER A 101 -35.41 -22.82 4.44
CA SER A 101 -36.55 -22.06 5.00
C SER A 101 -36.47 -20.55 4.77
N ARG A 102 -35.33 -20.02 4.31
CA ARG A 102 -35.13 -18.58 4.07
C ARG A 102 -35.43 -18.24 2.61
N LYS A 103 -35.91 -17.01 2.39
CA LYS A 103 -36.14 -16.51 1.04
C LYS A 103 -34.81 -16.33 0.31
N SER A 104 -34.83 -16.55 -1.00
CA SER A 104 -33.68 -16.31 -1.88
C SER A 104 -33.13 -14.88 -1.73
N SER A 105 -34.03 -13.89 -1.58
CA SER A 105 -33.70 -12.48 -1.33
C SER A 105 -32.90 -12.28 -0.06
N ASP A 106 -33.28 -12.98 1.03
CA ASP A 106 -32.62 -12.83 2.32
C ASP A 106 -31.19 -13.37 2.24
N ILE A 107 -31.01 -14.53 1.61
CA ILE A 107 -29.68 -15.14 1.43
C ILE A 107 -28.78 -14.24 0.57
N SER A 108 -29.31 -13.59 -0.46
CA SER A 108 -28.54 -12.72 -1.35
C SER A 108 -27.90 -11.53 -0.64
N TRP A 109 -28.46 -11.09 0.50
CA TRP A 109 -27.87 -10.01 1.30
C TRP A 109 -26.47 -10.34 1.81
N ILE A 110 -26.16 -11.61 2.07
CA ILE A 110 -24.83 -12.02 2.55
C ILE A 110 -23.75 -11.59 1.53
N GLY A 111 -23.94 -11.94 0.27
CA GLY A 111 -22.98 -11.61 -0.79
C GLY A 111 -22.99 -10.15 -1.19
N THR A 112 -24.18 -9.57 -1.35
CA THR A 112 -24.31 -8.16 -1.77
C THR A 112 -23.74 -7.22 -0.71
N PHE A 113 -23.95 -7.51 0.58
CA PHE A 113 -23.35 -6.73 1.66
C PHE A 113 -21.82 -6.89 1.70
N GLY A 114 -21.31 -8.10 1.45
CA GLY A 114 -19.87 -8.33 1.32
C GLY A 114 -19.24 -7.57 0.15
N ALA A 115 -19.89 -7.55 -1.01
CA ALA A 115 -19.45 -6.77 -2.17
C ALA A 115 -19.53 -5.25 -1.92
N PHE A 116 -20.59 -4.79 -1.24
CA PHE A 116 -20.71 -3.41 -0.78
C PHE A 116 -19.54 -3.02 0.13
N LEU A 117 -19.24 -3.84 1.15
CA LEU A 117 -18.11 -3.57 2.04
C LEU A 117 -16.78 -3.57 1.30
N LEU A 118 -16.57 -4.50 0.34
CA LEU A 118 -15.35 -4.51 -0.47
C LEU A 118 -15.12 -3.15 -1.14
N VAL A 119 -16.13 -2.61 -1.82
CA VAL A 119 -15.98 -1.35 -2.56
C VAL A 119 -15.96 -0.14 -1.61
N SER A 120 -16.85 -0.09 -0.62
CA SER A 120 -16.97 1.05 0.29
C SER A 120 -15.80 1.18 1.25
N LEU A 121 -15.29 0.08 1.84
CA LEU A 121 -14.10 0.14 2.69
C LEU A 121 -12.83 0.48 1.91
N SER A 122 -12.81 0.22 0.61
CA SER A 122 -11.66 0.61 -0.22
C SER A 122 -11.48 2.12 -0.22
N ILE A 123 -12.57 2.89 -0.20
CA ILE A 123 -12.52 4.37 -0.08
C ILE A 123 -11.83 4.78 1.22
N VAL A 124 -12.18 4.14 2.34
CA VAL A 124 -11.59 4.42 3.67
C VAL A 124 -10.13 3.94 3.75
N SER A 125 -9.82 2.84 3.07
CA SER A 125 -8.47 2.29 3.01
C SER A 125 -7.50 3.23 2.28
N GLY A 126 -8.01 4.09 1.37
CA GLY A 126 -7.23 5.05 0.57
C GLY A 126 -6.33 5.94 1.43
N PRO A 127 -6.91 6.78 2.30
CA PRO A 127 -6.14 7.62 3.22
C PRO A 127 -5.21 6.83 4.15
N ILE A 128 -5.56 5.59 4.52
CA ILE A 128 -4.71 4.74 5.37
C ILE A 128 -3.48 4.26 4.58
N PHE A 129 -3.67 3.87 3.33
CA PHE A 129 -2.59 3.50 2.42
C PHE A 129 -1.65 4.69 2.18
N ASP A 130 -2.21 5.87 1.92
CA ASP A 130 -1.43 7.09 1.68
C ASP A 130 -0.58 7.50 2.89
N ARG A 131 -1.02 7.17 4.11
CA ARG A 131 -0.22 7.35 5.34
C ARG A 131 0.92 6.33 5.51
N GLY A 132 1.13 5.45 4.54
CA GLY A 132 2.20 4.44 4.55
C GLY A 132 1.84 3.12 5.22
N TYR A 133 0.59 2.90 5.61
CA TYR A 133 0.15 1.66 6.28
C TYR A 133 -0.25 0.54 5.31
N ALA A 134 0.32 0.52 4.10
CA ALA A 134 0.01 -0.47 3.06
C ALA A 134 0.14 -1.93 3.53
N ARG A 135 1.23 -2.25 4.24
CA ARG A 135 1.45 -3.61 4.78
C ARG A 135 0.44 -3.97 5.87
N ALA A 136 0.10 -3.03 6.74
CA ALA A 136 -0.87 -3.26 7.80
C ALA A 136 -2.27 -3.54 7.22
N LEU A 137 -2.67 -2.82 6.16
CA LEU A 137 -3.91 -3.08 5.43
C LEU A 137 -3.94 -4.49 4.84
N ILE A 138 -2.85 -4.92 4.20
CA ILE A 138 -2.78 -6.25 3.57
C ILE A 138 -2.79 -7.36 4.63
N VAL A 139 -2.06 -7.20 5.73
CA VAL A 139 -2.04 -8.20 6.82
C VAL A 139 -3.42 -8.29 7.48
N ALA A 140 -4.03 -7.15 7.82
CA ALA A 140 -5.37 -7.11 8.40
C ALA A 140 -6.42 -7.69 7.44
N GLY A 141 -6.37 -7.30 6.17
CA GLY A 141 -7.25 -7.83 5.13
C GLY A 141 -7.11 -9.33 4.96
N THR A 142 -5.88 -9.85 4.95
CA THR A 142 -5.60 -11.29 4.87
C THR A 142 -6.18 -12.03 6.07
N PHE A 143 -5.98 -11.49 7.28
CA PHE A 143 -6.55 -12.05 8.49
C PHE A 143 -8.09 -12.12 8.40
N PHE A 144 -8.76 -11.01 8.09
CA PHE A 144 -10.22 -10.97 8.01
C PHE A 144 -10.80 -11.88 6.92
N THR A 145 -10.17 -11.94 5.74
CA THR A 145 -10.59 -12.84 4.67
C THR A 145 -10.46 -14.30 5.08
N VAL A 146 -9.31 -14.72 5.59
CA VAL A 146 -9.07 -16.12 5.97
C VAL A 146 -9.92 -16.50 7.19
N PHE A 147 -9.95 -15.66 8.21
CA PHE A 147 -10.78 -15.87 9.39
C PHE A 147 -12.27 -15.94 9.03
N GLY A 148 -12.77 -15.02 8.21
CA GLY A 148 -14.15 -15.03 7.75
C GLY A 148 -14.52 -16.30 6.99
N LEU A 149 -13.65 -16.80 6.10
CA LEU A 149 -13.86 -18.07 5.41
C LEU A 149 -13.80 -19.27 6.37
N MET A 150 -12.87 -19.28 7.32
CA MET A 150 -12.78 -20.35 8.33
C MET A 150 -14.04 -20.38 9.21
N MET A 151 -14.53 -19.22 9.64
CA MET A 151 -15.78 -19.12 10.40
C MET A 151 -17.00 -19.54 9.54
N THR A 152 -17.02 -19.15 8.26
CA THR A 152 -18.06 -19.59 7.31
C THR A 152 -18.13 -21.12 7.21
N SER A 153 -16.99 -21.81 7.35
CA SER A 153 -16.97 -23.29 7.34
C SER A 153 -17.70 -23.94 8.51
N LEU A 154 -17.86 -23.22 9.63
CA LEU A 154 -18.51 -23.69 10.85
C LEU A 154 -19.96 -23.21 10.96
N SER A 155 -20.33 -22.19 10.19
CA SER A 155 -21.63 -21.55 10.23
C SER A 155 -22.73 -22.46 9.68
N THR A 156 -23.84 -22.57 10.43
CA THR A 156 -25.05 -23.28 10.02
C THR A 156 -26.24 -22.35 9.85
N GLU A 157 -26.24 -21.24 10.59
CA GLU A 157 -27.35 -20.28 10.62
C GLU A 157 -27.10 -19.06 9.72
N TYR A 158 -28.19 -18.42 9.27
CA TYR A 158 -28.13 -17.25 8.39
C TYR A 158 -27.27 -16.12 8.99
N TYR A 159 -27.47 -15.77 10.26
CA TYR A 159 -26.75 -14.66 10.90
C TYR A 159 -25.23 -14.95 10.99
N GLN A 160 -24.86 -16.22 11.19
CA GLN A 160 -23.46 -16.65 11.27
C GLN A 160 -22.79 -16.53 9.90
N LEU A 161 -23.49 -16.93 8.84
CA LEU A 161 -23.02 -16.77 7.46
C LEU A 161 -22.95 -15.28 7.07
N PHE A 162 -23.92 -14.48 7.48
CA PHE A 162 -23.92 -13.04 7.23
C PHE A 162 -22.73 -12.35 7.91
N LEU A 163 -22.46 -12.62 9.19
CA LEU A 163 -21.30 -12.06 9.89
C LEU A 163 -19.97 -12.60 9.35
N ALA A 164 -19.85 -13.91 9.17
CA ALA A 164 -18.58 -14.52 8.76
C ALA A 164 -18.24 -14.21 7.29
N GLN A 165 -19.17 -14.43 6.37
CA GLN A 165 -18.93 -14.29 4.93
C GLN A 165 -19.28 -12.90 4.41
N GLY A 166 -20.39 -12.32 4.84
CA GLY A 166 -20.77 -10.97 4.41
C GLY A 166 -19.87 -9.92 5.03
N VAL A 167 -19.80 -9.89 6.36
CA VAL A 167 -19.05 -8.85 7.09
C VAL A 167 -17.56 -9.14 7.10
N CYS A 168 -17.09 -10.22 7.71
CA CYS A 168 -15.64 -10.44 7.88
C CYS A 168 -14.90 -10.59 6.54
N VAL A 169 -15.38 -11.42 5.61
CA VAL A 169 -14.72 -11.54 4.29
C VAL A 169 -14.86 -10.24 3.48
N GLY A 170 -15.99 -9.52 3.56
CA GLY A 170 -16.16 -8.22 2.91
C GLY A 170 -15.19 -7.15 3.42
N LEU A 171 -15.01 -7.06 4.74
CA LEU A 171 -14.00 -6.20 5.36
C LEU A 171 -12.60 -6.57 4.87
N GLY A 172 -12.28 -7.86 4.85
CA GLY A 172 -11.00 -8.36 4.34
C GLY A 172 -10.78 -7.95 2.87
N GLY A 173 -11.77 -8.17 2.01
CA GLY A 173 -11.73 -7.80 0.60
C GLY A 173 -11.50 -6.30 0.38
N GLY A 174 -12.16 -5.43 1.16
CA GLY A 174 -12.00 -3.98 1.04
C GLY A 174 -10.62 -3.48 1.47
N LEU A 175 -10.03 -4.09 2.50
CA LEU A 175 -8.67 -3.77 2.95
C LEU A 175 -7.61 -4.25 1.96
N LEU A 176 -7.90 -5.28 1.14
CA LEU A 176 -6.96 -5.84 0.15
C LEU A 176 -7.07 -5.18 -1.23
N PHE A 177 -8.28 -4.83 -1.66
CA PHE A 177 -8.53 -4.31 -3.01
C PHE A 177 -7.78 -3.00 -3.26
N LEU A 178 -7.90 -2.00 -2.39
CA LEU A 178 -7.25 -0.73 -2.65
C LEU A 178 -5.71 -0.82 -2.70
N PRO A 179 -5.00 -1.43 -1.73
CA PRO A 179 -3.55 -1.56 -1.81
C PRO A 179 -3.07 -2.20 -3.12
N SER A 180 -3.82 -3.17 -3.65
CA SER A 180 -3.47 -3.83 -4.91
C SER A 180 -3.45 -2.88 -6.11
N VAL A 181 -4.42 -1.97 -6.22
CA VAL A 181 -4.45 -0.95 -7.29
C VAL A 181 -3.40 0.13 -7.05
N ALA A 182 -3.28 0.56 -5.79
CA ALA A 182 -2.40 1.66 -5.42
C ALA A 182 -0.92 1.29 -5.62
N ILE A 183 -0.48 0.09 -5.22
CA ILE A 183 0.91 -0.33 -5.40
C ILE A 183 1.32 -0.32 -6.88
N VAL A 184 0.47 -0.86 -7.76
CA VAL A 184 0.77 -0.90 -9.20
C VAL A 184 0.96 0.50 -9.77
N SER A 185 0.16 1.48 -9.35
CA SER A 185 0.29 2.86 -9.82
C SER A 185 1.57 3.56 -9.34
N THR A 186 2.15 3.13 -8.22
CA THR A 186 3.43 3.69 -7.73
C THR A 186 4.68 3.15 -8.43
N TYR A 187 4.57 1.98 -9.08
CA TYR A 187 5.69 1.31 -9.74
C TYR A 187 5.73 1.51 -11.26
N PHE A 188 4.59 1.84 -11.89
CA PHE A 188 4.45 1.99 -13.33
C PHE A 188 3.78 3.30 -13.71
N SER A 189 4.37 4.05 -14.64
CA SER A 189 3.80 5.22 -15.29
C SER A 189 3.43 4.90 -16.75
N THR A 190 4.40 4.69 -17.63
CA THR A 190 4.20 4.42 -19.06
C THR A 190 3.55 3.05 -19.31
N LYS A 191 3.92 2.02 -18.53
CA LYS A 191 3.39 0.65 -18.69
C LYS A 191 2.22 0.34 -17.74
N ARG A 192 1.62 1.37 -17.14
CA ARG A 192 0.56 1.22 -16.13
C ARG A 192 -0.66 0.45 -16.64
N GLY A 193 -1.02 0.62 -17.91
CA GLY A 193 -2.14 -0.11 -18.53
C GLY A 193 -1.92 -1.62 -18.54
N ILE A 194 -0.74 -2.08 -18.97
CA ILE A 194 -0.38 -3.51 -19.00
C ILE A 194 -0.31 -4.07 -17.57
N ALA A 195 0.36 -3.36 -16.66
CA ALA A 195 0.51 -3.80 -15.28
C ALA A 195 -0.86 -3.91 -14.55
N THR A 196 -1.75 -2.94 -14.78
CA THR A 196 -3.11 -2.96 -14.23
C THR A 196 -3.95 -4.06 -14.88
N GLY A 197 -3.82 -4.27 -16.19
CA GLY A 197 -4.52 -5.35 -16.91
C GLY A 197 -4.14 -6.73 -16.41
N ILE A 198 -2.85 -6.99 -16.21
CA ILE A 198 -2.36 -8.25 -15.61
C ILE A 198 -2.93 -8.39 -14.20
N THR A 199 -2.82 -7.36 -13.37
CA THR A 199 -3.37 -7.35 -12.01
C THR A 199 -4.87 -7.69 -11.98
N ALA A 200 -5.65 -7.06 -12.86
CA ALA A 200 -7.09 -7.28 -12.98
C ALA A 200 -7.43 -8.71 -13.44
N ALA A 201 -6.61 -9.31 -14.32
CA ALA A 201 -6.79 -10.70 -14.77
C ALA A 201 -6.77 -11.69 -13.60
N GLY A 202 -6.08 -11.37 -12.50
CA GLY A 202 -6.10 -12.18 -11.28
C GLY A 202 -7.51 -12.35 -10.72
N GLY A 203 -8.30 -11.27 -10.70
CA GLY A 203 -9.70 -11.30 -10.25
C GLY A 203 -10.55 -12.23 -11.10
N SER A 204 -10.38 -12.22 -12.43
CA SER A 204 -11.08 -13.13 -13.35
C SER A 204 -10.69 -14.60 -13.12
N ILE A 205 -9.39 -14.89 -12.98
CA ILE A 205 -8.91 -16.25 -12.73
C ILE A 205 -9.45 -16.77 -11.40
N GLY A 206 -9.44 -15.96 -10.34
CA GLY A 206 -10.03 -16.31 -9.04
C GLY A 206 -11.53 -16.55 -9.11
N SER A 207 -12.24 -15.74 -9.89
CA SER A 207 -13.70 -15.87 -10.09
C SER A 207 -14.10 -17.12 -10.85
N VAL A 208 -13.18 -17.75 -11.59
CA VAL A 208 -13.42 -19.04 -12.26
C VAL A 208 -12.96 -20.19 -11.36
N LEU A 209 -11.79 -20.07 -10.75
CA LEU A 209 -11.16 -21.16 -10.00
C LEU A 209 -11.93 -21.50 -8.72
N TYR A 210 -12.30 -20.51 -7.91
CA TYR A 210 -12.97 -20.75 -6.63
C TYR A 210 -14.37 -21.41 -6.77
N PRO A 211 -15.25 -20.98 -7.71
CA PRO A 211 -16.50 -21.69 -7.98
C PRO A 211 -16.31 -23.13 -8.43
N ILE A 212 -15.30 -23.40 -9.27
CA ILE A 212 -15.00 -24.76 -9.76
C ILE A 212 -14.57 -25.63 -8.59
N ILE A 213 -13.65 -25.13 -7.74
CA ILE A 213 -13.21 -25.83 -6.54
C ILE A 213 -14.42 -26.15 -5.66
N PHE A 214 -15.27 -25.16 -5.38
CA PHE A 214 -16.44 -25.38 -4.53
C PHE A 214 -17.37 -26.44 -5.12
N ARG A 215 -17.77 -26.32 -6.40
CA ARG A 215 -18.69 -27.27 -7.04
C ARG A 215 -18.14 -28.69 -7.12
N LYS A 216 -16.83 -28.86 -7.27
CA LYS A 216 -16.21 -30.19 -7.37
C LYS A 216 -15.94 -30.84 -6.02
N LEU A 217 -15.52 -30.07 -5.02
CA LEU A 217 -15.18 -30.60 -3.69
C LEU A 217 -16.39 -30.69 -2.77
N GLN A 218 -17.35 -29.77 -2.85
CA GLN A 218 -18.51 -29.74 -1.94
C GLN A 218 -19.27 -31.08 -1.88
N PRO A 219 -19.53 -31.79 -2.99
CA PRO A 219 -20.19 -33.09 -2.95
C PRO A 219 -19.31 -34.23 -2.40
N GLN A 220 -17.99 -34.10 -2.43
CA GLN A 220 -17.04 -35.17 -2.05
C GLN A 220 -16.63 -35.10 -0.58
N ILE A 221 -16.30 -33.90 -0.09
CA ILE A 221 -15.76 -33.68 1.26
C ILE A 221 -16.68 -32.84 2.15
N GLY A 222 -17.83 -32.41 1.62
CA GLY A 222 -18.80 -31.60 2.33
C GLY A 222 -18.49 -30.10 2.34
N PHE A 223 -19.45 -29.31 2.82
CA PHE A 223 -19.39 -27.85 2.85
C PHE A 223 -18.22 -27.31 3.67
N ALA A 224 -18.13 -27.73 4.94
CA ALA A 224 -17.14 -27.21 5.88
C ALA A 224 -15.70 -27.39 5.36
N TRP A 225 -15.33 -28.60 4.93
CA TRP A 225 -14.00 -28.86 4.40
C TRP A 225 -13.73 -28.16 3.08
N THR A 226 -14.73 -28.06 2.20
CA THR A 226 -14.58 -27.32 0.93
C THR A 226 -14.29 -25.84 1.16
N THR A 227 -15.02 -25.20 2.06
CA THR A 227 -14.79 -23.80 2.45
C THR A 227 -13.41 -23.62 3.09
N ARG A 228 -12.94 -24.58 3.90
CA ARG A 228 -11.58 -24.57 4.46
C ARG A 228 -10.50 -24.70 3.39
N VAL A 229 -10.68 -25.55 2.38
CA VAL A 229 -9.74 -25.66 1.25
C VAL A 229 -9.63 -24.32 0.54
N ILE A 230 -10.75 -23.64 0.27
CA ILE A 230 -10.75 -22.28 -0.30
C ILE A 230 -10.01 -21.30 0.62
N ALA A 231 -10.24 -21.37 1.94
CA ALA A 231 -9.54 -20.55 2.92
C ALA A 231 -8.03 -20.79 2.95
N PHE A 232 -7.57 -22.04 2.81
CA PHE A 232 -6.14 -22.37 2.76
C PHE A 232 -5.49 -21.88 1.46
N ILE A 233 -6.19 -21.98 0.32
CA ILE A 233 -5.72 -21.42 -0.96
C ILE A 233 -5.60 -19.90 -0.86
N ALA A 234 -6.60 -19.25 -0.26
CA ALA A 234 -6.57 -17.82 0.00
C ALA A 234 -5.40 -17.45 0.93
N LEU A 235 -5.21 -18.20 2.03
CA LEU A 235 -4.10 -17.97 2.96
C LEU A 235 -2.74 -18.12 2.26
N ALA A 236 -2.53 -19.17 1.47
CA ALA A 236 -1.26 -19.39 0.77
C ALA A 236 -0.96 -18.27 -0.22
N THR A 237 -1.94 -17.92 -1.06
CA THR A 237 -1.78 -16.86 -2.06
C THR A 237 -1.62 -15.47 -1.44
N LEU A 238 -2.38 -15.15 -0.39
CA LEU A 238 -2.27 -13.87 0.32
C LEU A 238 -0.98 -13.76 1.12
N SER A 239 -0.49 -14.86 1.72
CA SER A 239 0.81 -14.88 2.41
C SER A 239 1.96 -14.55 1.46
N VAL A 240 1.90 -15.07 0.23
CA VAL A 240 2.85 -14.71 -0.82
C VAL A 240 2.77 -13.22 -1.13
N SER A 241 1.57 -12.63 -1.28
CA SER A 241 1.41 -11.18 -1.45
C SER A 241 1.99 -10.38 -0.30
N VAL A 242 1.77 -10.79 0.96
CA VAL A 242 2.30 -10.09 2.16
C VAL A 242 3.83 -10.01 2.13
N VAL A 243 4.50 -11.09 1.75
CA VAL A 243 5.97 -11.15 1.69
C VAL A 243 6.53 -10.34 0.51
N ILE A 244 5.88 -10.44 -0.64
CA ILE A 244 6.31 -9.80 -1.88
C ILE A 244 6.13 -8.28 -1.84
N ILE A 245 5.01 -7.82 -1.29
CA ILE A 245 4.61 -6.43 -1.40
C ILE A 245 5.50 -5.52 -0.55
N LYS A 246 6.02 -4.48 -1.20
CA LYS A 246 6.83 -3.44 -0.58
C LYS A 246 6.25 -2.08 -0.94
N SER A 247 5.95 -1.27 0.08
CA SER A 247 5.57 0.12 -0.16
C SER A 247 6.81 0.90 -0.61
N ARG A 248 6.71 1.55 -1.77
CA ARG A 248 7.77 2.42 -2.31
C ARG A 248 7.70 3.83 -1.77
N ILE A 249 6.50 4.28 -1.38
CA ILE A 249 6.26 5.66 -0.94
C ILE A 249 6.48 5.74 0.58
N PRO A 250 7.43 6.57 1.06
CA PRO A 250 7.58 6.86 2.47
C PRO A 250 6.35 7.63 2.98
N PRO A 251 5.93 7.40 4.23
CA PRO A 251 4.73 8.03 4.79
C PRO A 251 4.85 9.57 4.76
N PRO A 252 3.80 10.29 4.34
CA PRO A 252 3.80 11.76 4.36
C PRO A 252 3.92 12.27 5.79
N LYS A 253 4.81 13.25 6.02
CA LYS A 253 5.09 13.86 7.33
C LYS A 253 3.87 14.57 7.97
N LYS A 254 2.84 14.90 7.17
CA LYS A 254 1.56 15.46 7.64
C LYS A 254 0.42 14.51 7.29
N ALA A 255 -0.31 14.04 8.30
CA ALA A 255 -1.50 13.25 8.09
C ALA A 255 -2.57 14.10 7.39
N ARG A 256 -2.81 13.87 6.09
CA ARG A 256 -4.00 14.41 5.42
C ARG A 256 -5.25 13.90 6.16
N ALA A 257 -6.26 14.76 6.31
CA ALA A 257 -7.52 14.40 6.94
C ALA A 257 -8.16 13.19 6.21
N MET A 258 -8.82 12.29 6.96
CA MET A 258 -9.40 11.05 6.40
C MET A 258 -10.51 11.32 5.37
N LEU A 259 -11.16 12.46 5.45
CA LEU A 259 -12.21 12.90 4.54
C LEU A 259 -12.07 14.40 4.33
N ASP A 260 -11.53 14.81 3.18
CA ASP A 260 -11.55 16.22 2.81
C ASP A 260 -12.91 16.54 2.17
N ILE A 261 -13.85 17.01 2.99
CA ILE A 261 -15.19 17.44 2.56
C ILE A 261 -15.09 18.56 1.49
N ASN A 262 -13.96 19.26 1.39
CA ASN A 262 -13.75 20.28 0.38
C ASN A 262 -13.51 19.70 -1.02
N ALA A 263 -13.04 18.45 -1.13
CA ALA A 263 -12.89 17.76 -2.42
C ALA A 263 -14.24 17.41 -3.07
N VAL A 264 -15.31 17.25 -2.28
CA VAL A 264 -16.68 17.06 -2.77
C VAL A 264 -17.29 18.40 -3.24
N LYS A 265 -16.76 19.52 -2.76
CA LYS A 265 -17.25 20.87 -3.08
C LYS A 265 -16.56 21.52 -4.28
N SER A 266 -15.47 20.98 -4.80
CA SER A 266 -14.84 21.50 -6.02
C SER A 266 -15.61 21.06 -7.26
N VAL A 267 -16.64 21.83 -7.62
CA VAL A 267 -17.32 21.73 -8.91
C VAL A 267 -16.28 21.87 -10.04
N PRO A 268 -16.24 20.97 -11.04
CA PRO A 268 -15.35 21.13 -12.18
C PRO A 268 -15.81 22.33 -13.00
N HIS A 269 -15.07 23.44 -12.97
CA HIS A 269 -15.14 24.43 -14.05
C HIS A 269 -14.47 23.83 -15.29
N VAL A 270 -15.16 22.89 -15.93
CA VAL A 270 -14.89 22.49 -17.31
C VAL A 270 -15.37 23.65 -18.17
N VAL A 271 -14.45 24.57 -18.43
CA VAL A 271 -14.60 25.60 -19.47
C VAL A 271 -14.74 24.86 -20.79
N LEU A 272 -15.96 24.86 -21.33
CA LEU A 272 -16.20 24.48 -22.72
C LEU A 272 -15.34 25.41 -23.59
N PRO A 273 -14.45 24.91 -24.46
CA PRO A 273 -13.92 25.77 -25.51
C PRO A 273 -15.13 26.16 -26.37
N SER A 274 -15.49 27.44 -26.36
CA SER A 274 -16.42 27.98 -27.34
C SER A 274 -15.84 27.71 -28.72
N VAL A 275 -16.52 26.83 -29.45
CA VAL A 275 -16.28 26.64 -30.87
C VAL A 275 -16.81 27.90 -31.54
N ASP A 276 -15.94 28.89 -31.73
CA ASP A 276 -16.23 30.00 -32.61
C ASP A 276 -16.16 29.47 -34.06
N SER A 277 -17.28 29.71 -34.74
CA SER A 277 -17.67 29.31 -36.09
C SER A 277 -16.73 29.73 -37.21
#